data_AF-A0A929DWP2-F1
#
_entry.id   AF-A0A929DWP2-F1
#
_cell.length_a   1.000
_cell.length_b   1.000
_cell.length_c   1.000
_cell.angle_alpha   90.00
_cell.angle_beta   90.00
_cell.angle_gamma   90.00
#
_symmetry.space_group_name_H-M   'P 1'
#
loop_
_entity.id
_entity.type
_entity.pdbx_description
1 polymer ?
#
loop_
_entity_poly.entity_id
_entity_poly.type
_entity_poly.pdbx_seq_one_letter_code
_entity_poly.pdbx_strand_id
1 'polypeptide(L)'
;MKLTRRQIHEQVYFYGLILLAVSLPLSIFAVTMSQIILLTNWVVEGRYDEKWLRFRKNPAIGILLAFYVLHALGLLWSTDGDYSSLDMRVKVSLFALPLIIGTSEPVKRKQIDRILLFFTMGVFAATMASVMALLGWLSVQVEGYRDLSLFMSHIRFSLMVVLSILIVVWYLFICGRPLPRLEKIWYLVGLLWFPVFLILLKSLSGIVIMGFLGFFMLVRWVFEIRDPAIRFMVFMPVIMIPLFSIIYLGQVINKYYTFDEIHFDEIDSYTVLGNPYKNHPNLREVENGHYVWLHICDKEMEKEWNKVSDNDFRGKTLNGNTIRGTLIRFLTSKGLRKDAAGVRQLSKAEIQAVEMGVANHIYLQRFRLYPRIYEVIWEIDRYKLGYSPNEKSVVQRFLYLEAGWSIARENLLYGVGNGDVKAEFAEYYDRVNSPLSEHWRRRAHNQYLTFLISFGIPGFLICMISLIAPIFLMKRNRSFMAMGFMILMLLSMVSEDTLETAAGASFIGFFYSLFVFGPDFPWLRSRLFKNNARKA
;
A
#
# COMPACT_ATOMS: atom_id res chain seq x y z
N MET A 1 -24.53 36.09 24.60
CA MET A 1 -23.33 36.86 24.24
C MET A 1 -23.15 36.77 22.73
N LYS A 2 -23.18 37.87 21.97
CA LYS A 2 -23.00 37.84 20.51
C LYS A 2 -21.51 37.59 20.21
N LEU A 3 -21.21 36.59 19.38
CA LEU A 3 -19.84 36.30 18.94
C LEU A 3 -19.31 37.46 18.09
N THR A 4 -18.03 37.81 18.26
CA THR A 4 -17.37 38.77 17.38
C THR A 4 -17.15 38.16 15.99
N ARG A 5 -17.01 38.98 14.94
CA ARG A 5 -16.70 38.50 13.58
C ARG A 5 -15.49 37.56 13.56
N ARG A 6 -14.44 37.89 14.34
CA ARG A 6 -13.25 37.05 14.49
C ARG A 6 -13.57 35.68 15.08
N GLN A 7 -14.34 35.64 16.17
CA GLN A 7 -14.75 34.38 16.80
C GLN A 7 -15.60 33.51 15.87
N ILE A 8 -16.43 34.13 15.02
CA ILE A 8 -17.21 33.41 14.00
C ILE A 8 -16.26 32.74 12.99
N HIS A 9 -15.30 33.47 12.42
CA HIS A 9 -14.33 32.90 11.47
C HIS A 9 -13.45 31.81 12.10
N GLU A 10 -13.04 31.96 13.36
CA GLU A 10 -12.30 30.93 14.11
C GLU A 10 -13.13 29.65 14.32
N GLN A 11 -14.44 29.80 14.60
CA GLN A 11 -15.35 28.64 14.73
C GLN A 11 -15.60 27.95 13.39
N VAL A 12 -15.86 28.71 12.32
CA VAL A 12 -16.04 28.16 10.97
C VAL A 12 -14.77 27.43 10.53
N TYR A 13 -13.59 28.01 10.78
CA TYR A 13 -12.32 27.34 10.52
C TYR A 13 -12.21 26.02 11.28
N PHE A 14 -12.45 26.02 12.60
CA PHE A 14 -12.34 24.82 13.42
C PHE A 14 -13.33 23.72 13.00
N TYR A 15 -14.61 24.04 12.83
CA TYR A 15 -15.61 23.06 12.40
C TYR A 15 -15.42 22.63 10.94
N GLY A 16 -14.87 23.49 10.09
CA GLY A 16 -14.44 23.12 8.73
C GLY A 16 -13.33 22.08 8.74
N LEU A 17 -12.36 22.17 9.66
CA LEU A 17 -11.33 21.14 9.84
C LEU A 17 -11.91 19.82 10.37
N ILE A 18 -12.90 19.87 11.28
CA ILE A 18 -13.61 18.66 11.74
C ILE A 18 -14.39 18.03 10.59
N LEU A 19 -15.14 18.83 9.82
CA LEU A 19 -15.92 18.35 8.69
C LEU A 19 -15.01 17.68 7.66
N LEU A 20 -13.86 18.30 7.33
CA LEU A 20 -12.86 17.71 6.46
C LEU A 20 -12.34 16.37 7.02
N ALA A 21 -11.98 16.33 8.31
CA ALA A 21 -11.49 15.13 8.97
C ALA A 21 -12.48 13.96 8.94
N VAL A 22 -13.76 14.21 9.23
CA VAL A 22 -14.82 13.18 9.20
C VAL A 22 -15.15 12.77 7.76
N SER A 23 -15.10 13.71 6.83
CA SER A 23 -15.44 13.47 5.42
C SER A 23 -14.42 12.60 4.70
N LEU A 24 -13.15 12.67 5.09
CA LEU A 24 -12.06 11.93 4.44
C LEU A 24 -12.40 10.45 4.19
N PRO A 25 -12.77 9.64 5.19
CA PRO A 25 -13.13 8.24 4.99
C PRO A 25 -14.55 7.99 4.48
N LEU A 26 -15.43 9.00 4.43
CA LEU A 26 -16.87 8.82 4.21
C LEU A 26 -17.37 9.37 2.87
N SER A 27 -16.78 10.44 2.33
CA SER A 27 -17.27 11.07 1.09
C SER A 27 -16.26 12.02 0.46
N ILE A 28 -15.84 11.72 -0.77
CA ILE A 28 -14.97 12.60 -1.59
C ILE A 28 -15.66 13.95 -1.83
N PHE A 29 -16.98 13.95 -2.08
CA PHE A 29 -17.75 15.19 -2.25
C PHE A 29 -17.69 16.08 -1.00
N ALA A 30 -17.91 15.49 0.18
CA ALA A 30 -17.87 16.24 1.43
C ALA A 30 -16.45 16.75 1.77
N VAL A 31 -15.40 16.03 1.34
CA VAL A 31 -14.00 16.51 1.40
C VAL A 31 -13.84 17.79 0.59
N THR A 32 -14.28 17.79 -0.68
CA THR A 32 -14.21 18.98 -1.55
C THR A 32 -15.03 20.13 -0.97
N MET A 33 -16.24 19.87 -0.50
CA MET A 33 -17.10 20.89 0.13
C MET A 33 -16.43 21.51 1.36
N SER A 34 -15.80 20.69 2.21
CA SER A 34 -15.08 21.17 3.39
C SER A 34 -13.90 22.07 3.02
N GLN A 35 -13.16 21.71 1.97
CA GLN A 35 -12.05 22.53 1.46
C GLN A 35 -12.53 23.87 0.90
N ILE A 36 -13.66 23.89 0.19
CA ILE A 36 -14.28 25.13 -0.31
C ILE A 36 -14.72 26.02 0.87
N ILE A 37 -15.34 25.45 1.90
CA ILE A 37 -15.74 26.20 3.11
C ILE A 37 -14.51 26.81 3.79
N LEU A 38 -13.43 26.02 3.96
CA LEU A 38 -12.19 26.48 4.57
C LEU A 38 -11.53 27.61 3.75
N LEU A 39 -11.46 27.45 2.43
CA LEU A 39 -10.89 28.45 1.53
C LEU A 39 -11.72 29.75 1.53
N THR A 40 -13.04 29.62 1.43
CA THR A 40 -13.96 30.77 1.45
C THR A 40 -13.85 31.51 2.77
N ASN A 41 -13.84 30.79 3.90
CA ASN A 41 -13.65 31.40 5.21
C ASN A 41 -12.30 32.11 5.31
N TRP A 42 -11.23 31.50 4.79
CA TRP A 42 -9.89 32.10 4.75
C TRP A 42 -9.86 33.39 3.91
N VAL A 43 -10.55 33.46 2.78
CA VAL A 43 -10.63 34.70 1.98
C VAL A 43 -11.47 35.76 2.70
N VAL A 44 -12.69 35.41 3.15
CA VAL A 44 -13.67 36.36 3.72
C VAL A 44 -13.24 36.89 5.10
N GLU A 45 -12.46 36.11 5.85
CA GLU A 45 -11.86 36.56 7.11
C GLU A 45 -10.96 37.79 6.93
N GLY A 46 -10.34 37.95 5.75
CA GLY A 46 -9.41 39.03 5.46
C GLY A 46 -8.14 38.92 6.31
N ARG A 47 -7.69 40.05 6.90
CA ARG A 47 -6.45 40.14 7.70
C ARG A 47 -5.22 39.69 6.91
N TYR A 48 -5.12 40.15 5.67
CA TYR A 48 -4.04 39.77 4.76
C TYR A 48 -2.66 40.14 5.30
N ASP A 49 -2.54 41.23 6.06
CA ASP A 49 -1.27 41.62 6.70
C ASP A 49 -0.80 40.60 7.74
N GLU A 50 -1.71 40.10 8.59
CA GLU A 50 -1.38 39.05 9.57
C GLU A 50 -1.00 37.74 8.88
N LYS A 51 -1.75 37.35 7.83
CA LYS A 51 -1.51 36.13 7.05
C LYS A 51 -0.17 36.20 6.33
N TRP A 52 0.14 37.35 5.72
CA TRP A 52 1.40 37.61 5.05
C TRP A 52 2.58 37.61 6.02
N LEU A 53 2.41 38.22 7.20
CA LEU A 53 3.42 38.20 8.25
C LEU A 53 3.70 36.77 8.73
N ARG A 54 2.66 35.94 8.92
CA ARG A 54 2.82 34.51 9.28
C ARG A 54 3.51 33.72 8.18
N PHE A 55 3.13 33.97 6.92
CA PHE A 55 3.76 33.35 5.76
C PHE A 55 5.27 33.65 5.71
N ARG A 56 5.66 34.93 5.79
CA ARG A 56 7.08 35.34 5.77
C ARG A 56 7.88 34.84 6.96
N LYS A 57 7.26 34.74 8.14
CA LYS A 57 7.94 34.19 9.34
C LYS A 57 8.13 32.68 9.29
N ASN A 58 7.41 31.96 8.42
CA ASN A 58 7.43 30.51 8.38
C ASN A 58 7.84 29.99 6.99
N PRO A 59 9.16 29.81 6.73
CA PRO A 59 9.65 29.35 5.43
C PRO A 59 9.16 27.95 5.05
N ALA A 60 8.72 27.14 6.03
CA ALA A 60 8.17 25.81 5.77
C ALA A 60 6.87 25.86 4.95
N ILE A 61 6.10 26.95 5.01
CA ILE A 61 4.90 27.14 4.17
C ILE A 61 5.34 27.30 2.71
N GLY A 62 6.27 28.22 2.43
CA GLY A 62 6.77 28.43 1.07
C GLY A 62 7.38 27.17 0.46
N ILE A 63 8.12 26.40 1.24
CA ILE A 63 8.70 25.12 0.81
C ILE A 63 7.62 24.09 0.48
N LEU A 64 6.52 24.02 1.24
CA LEU A 64 5.40 23.15 0.86
C LEU A 64 4.71 23.60 -0.41
N LEU A 65 4.50 24.90 -0.59
CA LEU A 65 3.87 25.44 -1.80
C LEU A 65 4.74 25.24 -3.04
N ALA A 66 6.07 25.15 -2.88
CA ALA A 66 6.99 24.84 -3.97
C ALA A 66 6.65 23.51 -4.67
N PHE A 67 6.08 22.53 -3.95
CA PHE A 67 5.57 21.29 -4.54
C PHE A 67 4.52 21.58 -5.62
N TYR A 68 3.49 22.36 -5.31
CA TYR A 68 2.43 22.68 -6.26
C TYR A 68 2.92 23.62 -7.37
N VAL A 69 3.77 24.58 -7.02
CA VAL A 69 4.38 25.50 -8.00
C VAL A 69 5.21 24.72 -9.03
N LEU A 70 5.98 23.72 -8.61
CA LEU A 70 6.72 22.86 -9.53
C LEU A 70 5.78 22.13 -10.51
N HIS A 71 4.65 21.59 -10.03
CA HIS A 71 3.66 20.95 -10.89
C HIS A 71 3.02 21.93 -11.87
N ALA A 72 2.79 23.18 -11.44
CA ALA A 72 2.32 24.24 -12.31
C ALA A 72 3.37 24.65 -13.36
N LEU A 73 4.65 24.67 -13.00
CA LEU A 73 5.74 24.91 -13.94
C LEU A 73 5.87 23.77 -14.96
N GLY A 74 5.64 22.51 -14.54
CA GLY A 74 5.64 21.34 -15.43
C GLY A 74 4.65 21.42 -16.59
N LEU A 75 3.61 22.26 -16.46
CA LEU A 75 2.66 22.55 -17.53
C LEU A 75 3.32 23.27 -18.72
N LEU A 76 4.42 24.00 -18.49
CA LEU A 76 5.09 24.77 -19.54
C LEU A 76 5.75 23.90 -20.61
N TRP A 77 6.02 22.63 -20.29
CA TRP A 77 6.60 21.65 -21.21
C TRP A 77 5.79 20.35 -21.27
N SER A 78 4.53 20.39 -20.82
CA SER A 78 3.57 19.31 -21.06
C SER A 78 2.79 19.57 -22.34
N THR A 79 2.48 18.53 -23.10
CA THR A 79 1.73 18.59 -24.36
C THR A 79 0.25 18.26 -24.16
N ASP A 80 -0.09 17.34 -23.25
CA ASP A 80 -1.48 16.99 -22.90
C ASP A 80 -2.08 17.99 -21.89
N GLY A 81 -2.65 19.07 -22.41
CA GLY A 81 -3.30 20.11 -21.60
C GLY A 81 -4.50 19.63 -20.78
N ASP A 82 -5.26 18.65 -21.28
CA ASP A 82 -6.44 18.13 -20.59
C ASP A 82 -6.03 17.33 -19.35
N TYR A 83 -5.09 16.39 -19.51
CA TYR A 83 -4.57 15.61 -18.40
C TYR A 83 -3.83 16.49 -17.39
N SER A 84 -3.02 17.44 -17.86
CA SER A 84 -2.35 18.45 -17.04
C SER A 84 -3.33 19.25 -16.15
N SER A 85 -4.48 19.67 -16.70
CA SER A 85 -5.49 20.42 -15.94
C SER A 85 -6.17 19.56 -14.86
N LEU A 86 -6.41 18.29 -15.18
CA LEU A 86 -6.96 17.30 -14.25
C LEU A 86 -5.98 17.03 -13.11
N ASP A 87 -4.70 16.86 -13.44
CA ASP A 87 -3.63 16.64 -12.47
C ASP A 87 -3.54 17.80 -11.48
N MET A 88 -3.58 19.03 -11.99
CA MET A 88 -3.53 20.21 -11.14
C MET A 88 -4.73 20.32 -10.21
N ARG A 89 -5.93 20.02 -10.72
CA ARG A 89 -7.16 19.98 -9.92
C ARG A 89 -7.05 19.00 -8.76
N VAL A 90 -6.48 17.82 -8.99
CA VAL A 90 -6.25 16.81 -7.96
C VAL A 90 -5.31 17.34 -6.86
N LYS A 91 -4.30 18.11 -7.24
CA LYS A 91 -3.25 18.60 -6.33
C LYS A 91 -3.59 19.93 -5.65
N VAL A 92 -4.71 20.58 -5.96
CA VAL A 92 -5.15 21.85 -5.32
C VAL A 92 -5.14 21.76 -3.80
N SER A 93 -5.53 20.62 -3.23
CA SER A 93 -5.54 20.42 -1.77
C SER A 93 -4.14 20.49 -1.14
N LEU A 94 -3.09 20.12 -1.90
CA LEU A 94 -1.68 20.22 -1.47
C LEU A 94 -1.17 21.66 -1.51
N PHE A 95 -1.90 22.59 -2.13
CA PHE A 95 -1.62 24.03 -2.08
C PHE A 95 -2.51 24.73 -1.05
N ALA A 96 -3.82 24.54 -1.17
CA ALA A 96 -4.80 25.25 -0.36
C ALA A 96 -4.67 24.93 1.13
N LEU A 97 -4.51 23.65 1.51
CA LEU A 97 -4.49 23.26 2.92
C LEU A 97 -3.24 23.74 3.67
N PRO A 98 -2.00 23.61 3.15
CA PRO A 98 -0.84 24.20 3.78
C PRO A 98 -0.94 25.72 3.91
N LEU A 99 -1.47 26.40 2.89
CA LEU A 99 -1.65 27.85 2.93
C LEU A 99 -2.66 28.27 4.00
N ILE A 100 -3.85 27.66 3.99
CA ILE A 100 -4.93 27.95 4.96
C ILE A 100 -4.44 27.64 6.37
N ILE A 101 -3.98 26.42 6.64
CA ILE A 101 -3.62 25.99 7.99
C ILE A 101 -2.36 26.70 8.51
N GLY A 102 -1.39 26.98 7.63
CA GLY A 102 -0.13 27.64 7.98
C GLY A 102 -0.28 29.15 8.24
N THR A 103 -1.29 29.81 7.66
CA THR A 103 -1.48 31.27 7.79
C THR A 103 -2.70 31.68 8.62
N SER A 104 -3.66 30.78 8.84
CA SER A 104 -4.75 30.98 9.81
C SER A 104 -4.26 30.97 11.26
N GLU A 105 -5.17 31.23 12.20
CA GLU A 105 -4.82 31.18 13.62
C GLU A 105 -4.38 29.76 14.03
N PRO A 106 -3.27 29.63 14.80
CA PRO A 106 -2.76 28.33 15.19
C PRO A 106 -3.81 27.50 15.92
N VAL A 107 -4.02 26.27 15.45
CA VAL A 107 -4.99 25.35 16.05
C VAL A 107 -4.56 25.01 17.47
N LYS A 108 -5.46 25.12 18.46
CA LYS A 108 -5.13 24.83 19.86
C LYS A 108 -5.04 23.33 20.11
N ARG A 109 -4.31 22.91 21.15
CA ARG A 109 -4.15 21.49 21.49
C ARG A 109 -5.48 20.75 21.66
N LYS A 110 -6.44 21.35 22.39
CA LYS A 110 -7.80 20.81 22.56
C LYS A 110 -8.56 20.66 21.24
N GLN A 111 -8.34 21.58 20.29
CA GLN A 111 -8.99 21.53 18.98
C GLN A 111 -8.44 20.39 18.13
N ILE A 112 -7.11 20.22 18.06
CA ILE A 112 -6.53 19.07 17.35
C ILE A 112 -6.98 17.77 18.00
N ASP A 113 -7.02 17.68 19.33
CA ASP A 113 -7.47 16.45 20.00
C ASP A 113 -8.91 16.07 19.60
N ARG A 114 -9.79 17.07 19.34
CA ARG A 114 -11.14 16.83 18.80
C ARG A 114 -11.13 16.44 17.32
N ILE A 115 -10.33 17.12 16.49
CA ILE A 115 -10.18 16.79 15.07
C ILE A 115 -9.74 15.32 14.89
N LEU A 116 -8.74 14.87 15.66
CA LEU A 116 -8.25 13.50 15.61
C LEU A 116 -9.29 12.48 16.12
N LEU A 117 -10.02 12.81 17.19
CA LEU A 117 -11.11 11.96 17.67
C LEU A 117 -12.20 11.78 16.60
N PHE A 118 -12.69 12.87 16.02
CA PHE A 118 -13.72 12.84 14.99
C PHE A 118 -13.24 12.15 13.71
N PHE A 119 -11.97 12.32 13.32
CA PHE A 119 -11.37 11.52 12.24
C PHE A 119 -11.47 10.01 12.54
N THR A 120 -11.04 9.56 13.72
CA THR A 120 -11.13 8.12 14.07
C THR A 120 -12.57 7.62 14.11
N MET A 121 -13.54 8.46 14.50
CA MET A 121 -14.97 8.15 14.43
C MET A 121 -15.46 8.01 12.99
N GLY A 122 -15.04 8.90 12.09
CA GLY A 122 -15.34 8.81 10.67
C GLY A 122 -14.78 7.54 10.04
N VAL A 123 -13.53 7.18 10.37
CA VAL A 123 -12.90 5.93 9.90
C VAL A 123 -13.66 4.73 10.43
N PHE A 124 -13.98 4.72 11.73
CA PHE A 124 -14.76 3.64 12.33
C PHE A 124 -16.13 3.48 11.65
N ALA A 125 -16.87 4.56 11.44
CA ALA A 125 -18.16 4.53 10.73
C ALA A 125 -18.02 3.96 9.32
N ALA A 126 -16.98 4.36 8.58
CA ALA A 126 -16.70 3.81 7.25
C ALA A 126 -16.40 2.30 7.31
N THR A 127 -15.61 1.85 8.30
CA THR A 127 -15.28 0.43 8.46
C THR A 127 -16.49 -0.41 8.89
N MET A 128 -17.37 0.15 9.71
CA MET A 128 -18.64 -0.50 10.09
C MET A 128 -19.54 -0.66 8.87
N ALA A 129 -19.75 0.41 8.10
CA ALA A 129 -20.54 0.34 6.88
C ALA A 129 -20.00 -0.72 5.91
N SER A 130 -18.68 -0.80 5.77
CA SER A 130 -18.00 -1.82 4.95
C SER A 130 -18.31 -3.25 5.40
N VAL A 131 -18.30 -3.50 6.72
CA VAL A 131 -18.65 -4.82 7.28
C VAL A 131 -20.15 -5.10 7.18
N MET A 132 -21.00 -4.11 7.36
CA MET A 132 -22.45 -4.25 7.16
C MET A 132 -22.78 -4.64 5.71
N ALA A 133 -22.08 -4.06 4.72
CA ALA A 133 -22.20 -4.49 3.32
C ALA A 133 -21.74 -5.94 3.13
N LEU A 134 -20.60 -6.33 3.71
CA LEU A 134 -20.10 -7.71 3.64
C LEU A 134 -21.09 -8.73 4.25
N LEU A 135 -21.80 -8.36 5.32
CA LEU A 135 -22.83 -9.19 5.96
C LEU A 135 -24.18 -9.16 5.22
N GLY A 136 -24.30 -8.42 4.13
CA GLY A 136 -25.54 -8.28 3.35
C GLY A 136 -26.60 -7.40 4.00
N TRP A 137 -26.24 -6.58 5.01
CA TRP A 137 -27.17 -5.64 5.65
C TRP A 137 -27.36 -4.35 4.86
N LEU A 138 -26.44 -4.05 3.94
CA LEU A 138 -26.59 -2.98 2.96
C LEU A 138 -26.91 -3.59 1.60
N SER A 139 -27.71 -2.91 0.79
CA SER A 139 -28.10 -3.33 -0.56
C SER A 139 -26.97 -3.23 -1.59
N VAL A 140 -25.71 -3.25 -1.14
CA VAL A 140 -24.50 -3.17 -1.98
C VAL A 140 -23.94 -4.57 -2.11
N GLN A 141 -23.82 -5.06 -3.35
CA GLN A 141 -23.20 -6.35 -3.63
C GLN A 141 -21.68 -6.23 -3.48
N VAL A 142 -21.10 -7.05 -2.60
CA VAL A 142 -19.65 -7.14 -2.37
C VAL A 142 -19.18 -8.46 -2.97
N GLU A 143 -18.70 -8.43 -4.22
CA GLU A 143 -18.22 -9.63 -4.93
C GLU A 143 -16.75 -9.95 -4.57
N GLY A 144 -15.95 -8.92 -4.28
CA GLY A 144 -14.54 -9.06 -3.91
C GLY A 144 -14.10 -8.20 -2.73
N TYR A 145 -12.89 -8.48 -2.23
CA TYR A 145 -12.29 -7.71 -1.12
C TYR A 145 -12.05 -6.23 -1.48
N ARG A 146 -11.94 -5.90 -2.77
CA ARG A 146 -11.78 -4.52 -3.26
C ARG A 146 -13.06 -3.70 -3.11
N ASP A 147 -14.21 -4.36 -3.13
CA ASP A 147 -15.53 -3.72 -3.02
C ASP A 147 -15.90 -3.46 -1.55
N LEU A 148 -15.13 -4.03 -0.62
CA LEU A 148 -15.28 -3.77 0.82
C LEU A 148 -15.05 -2.28 1.15
N SER A 149 -14.21 -1.57 0.40
CA SER A 149 -14.01 -0.13 0.60
C SER A 149 -15.10 0.68 -0.12
N LEU A 150 -16.23 0.88 0.55
CA LEU A 150 -17.45 1.44 -0.06
C LEU A 150 -17.31 2.88 -0.59
N PHE A 151 -16.57 3.74 0.11
CA PHE A 151 -16.55 5.18 -0.17
C PHE A 151 -15.34 5.65 -0.98
N MET A 152 -14.29 4.83 -1.06
CA MET A 152 -13.03 5.17 -1.72
C MET A 152 -12.18 3.94 -1.97
N SER A 153 -11.05 4.08 -2.65
CA SER A 153 -10.17 2.93 -2.90
C SER A 153 -9.61 2.32 -1.61
N HIS A 154 -9.60 0.98 -1.55
CA HIS A 154 -9.07 0.17 -0.44
C HIS A 154 -7.66 0.59 0.00
N ILE A 155 -6.83 1.06 -0.93
CA ILE A 155 -5.48 1.56 -0.64
C ILE A 155 -5.55 2.83 0.21
N ARG A 156 -6.28 3.86 -0.23
CA ARG A 156 -6.42 5.12 0.52
C ARG A 156 -7.09 4.89 1.86
N PHE A 157 -8.11 4.03 1.87
CA PHE A 157 -8.80 3.69 3.09
C PHE A 157 -7.86 3.01 4.11
N SER A 158 -7.00 2.11 3.65
CA SER A 158 -6.00 1.47 4.51
C SER A 158 -5.02 2.47 5.15
N LEU A 159 -4.62 3.53 4.43
CA LEU A 159 -3.79 4.60 5.01
C LEU A 159 -4.50 5.35 6.14
N MET A 160 -5.80 5.61 6.00
CA MET A 160 -6.61 6.26 7.02
C MET A 160 -6.81 5.38 8.25
N VAL A 161 -6.97 4.06 8.05
CA VAL A 161 -7.00 3.07 9.13
C VAL A 161 -5.66 3.04 9.88
N VAL A 162 -4.53 3.03 9.16
CA VAL A 162 -3.18 3.05 9.77
C VAL A 162 -2.95 4.35 10.55
N LEU A 163 -3.36 5.50 10.03
CA LEU A 163 -3.31 6.75 10.80
C LEU A 163 -4.20 6.69 12.05
N SER A 164 -5.38 6.07 11.96
CA SER A 164 -6.26 5.90 13.12
C SER A 164 -5.62 5.03 14.20
N ILE A 165 -4.90 3.97 13.82
CA ILE A 165 -4.10 3.17 14.74
C ILE A 165 -3.00 4.03 15.39
N LEU A 166 -2.28 4.84 14.62
CA LEU A 166 -1.26 5.75 15.14
C LEU A 166 -1.86 6.74 16.17
N ILE A 167 -3.05 7.28 15.89
CA ILE A 167 -3.80 8.16 16.81
C ILE A 167 -4.20 7.45 18.10
N VAL A 168 -4.76 6.24 17.98
CA VAL A 168 -5.12 5.39 19.14
C VAL A 168 -3.90 5.14 20.01
N VAL A 169 -2.77 4.74 19.40
CA VAL A 169 -1.53 4.42 20.12
C VAL A 169 -1.00 5.65 20.85
N TRP A 170 -1.00 6.82 20.22
CA TRP A 170 -0.62 8.07 20.88
C TRP A 170 -1.45 8.33 22.14
N TYR A 171 -2.78 8.25 22.04
CA TYR A 171 -3.65 8.61 23.17
C TYR A 171 -3.61 7.59 24.30
N LEU A 172 -3.50 6.29 23.99
CA LEU A 172 -3.45 5.24 25.01
C LEU A 172 -2.09 5.12 25.68
N PHE A 173 -0.99 5.24 24.93
CA PHE A 173 0.33 4.83 25.41
C PHE A 173 1.36 5.96 25.53
N ILE A 174 1.26 7.03 24.74
CA ILE A 174 2.35 8.01 24.60
C ILE A 174 2.04 9.35 25.24
N CYS A 175 0.84 9.89 25.04
CA CYS A 175 0.52 11.26 25.43
C CYS A 175 0.52 11.49 26.95
N GLY A 176 0.34 10.42 27.74
CA GLY A 176 0.31 10.42 29.20
C GLY A 176 -0.79 11.29 29.82
N ARG A 177 -1.77 11.74 29.02
CA ARG A 177 -2.90 12.56 29.50
C ARG A 177 -4.00 11.63 30.05
N PRO A 178 -4.64 11.96 31.19
CA PRO A 178 -5.84 11.25 31.59
C PRO A 178 -6.94 11.49 30.55
N LEU A 179 -7.50 10.40 30.04
CA LEU A 179 -8.60 10.44 29.07
C LEU A 179 -9.94 10.34 29.81
N PRO A 180 -10.99 11.06 29.35
CA PRO A 180 -12.35 10.79 29.77
C PRO A 180 -12.71 9.31 29.56
N ARG A 181 -13.55 8.74 30.43
CA ARG A 181 -13.90 7.30 30.39
C ARG A 181 -14.38 6.86 29.00
N LEU A 182 -15.25 7.63 28.37
CA LEU A 182 -15.77 7.34 27.03
C LEU A 182 -14.69 7.39 25.95
N GLU A 183 -13.80 8.40 25.97
CA GLU A 183 -12.67 8.49 25.03
C GLU A 183 -11.71 7.31 25.21
N LYS A 184 -11.44 6.89 26.46
CA LYS A 184 -10.58 5.73 26.73
C LYS A 184 -11.19 4.44 26.18
N ILE A 185 -12.49 4.21 26.41
CA ILE A 185 -13.21 3.04 25.86
C ILE A 185 -13.17 3.08 24.33
N TRP A 186 -13.43 4.24 23.73
CA TRP A 186 -13.35 4.44 22.28
C TRP A 186 -12.00 4.02 21.71
N TYR A 187 -10.90 4.53 22.27
CA TYR A 187 -9.56 4.17 21.78
C TYR A 187 -9.21 2.70 22.05
N LEU A 188 -9.70 2.08 23.14
CA LEU A 188 -9.51 0.65 23.39
C LEU A 188 -10.25 -0.22 22.35
N VAL A 189 -11.48 0.16 21.98
CA VAL A 189 -12.21 -0.49 20.89
C VAL A 189 -11.44 -0.32 19.58
N GLY A 190 -10.98 0.90 19.27
CA GLY A 190 -10.19 1.18 18.07
C GLY A 190 -8.87 0.40 18.01
N LEU A 191 -8.22 0.15 19.15
CA LEU A 191 -6.98 -0.62 19.24
C LEU A 191 -7.16 -2.06 18.75
N LEU A 192 -8.32 -2.66 19.02
CA LEU A 192 -8.66 -4.01 18.57
C LEU A 192 -9.27 -4.00 17.17
N TRP A 193 -10.18 -3.07 16.90
CA TRP A 193 -10.98 -3.05 15.67
C TRP A 193 -10.16 -2.70 14.42
N PHE A 194 -9.37 -1.63 14.46
CA PHE A 194 -8.68 -1.13 13.25
C PHE A 194 -7.67 -2.14 12.66
N PRO A 195 -6.85 -2.86 13.47
CA PRO A 195 -5.99 -3.92 12.94
C PRO A 195 -6.78 -5.08 12.33
N VAL A 196 -7.89 -5.50 12.96
CA VAL A 196 -8.76 -6.55 12.42
C VAL A 196 -9.33 -6.13 11.07
N PHE A 197 -9.86 -4.91 10.98
CA PHE A 197 -10.39 -4.39 9.72
C PHE A 197 -9.31 -4.28 8.63
N LEU A 198 -8.09 -3.88 8.99
CA LEU A 198 -6.97 -3.81 8.04
C LEU A 198 -6.65 -5.18 7.42
N ILE A 199 -6.75 -6.26 8.22
CA ILE A 199 -6.60 -7.64 7.75
C ILE A 199 -7.78 -8.04 6.86
N LEU A 200 -9.03 -7.70 7.25
CA LEU A 200 -10.23 -7.97 6.44
C LEU A 200 -10.16 -7.32 5.05
N LEU A 201 -9.60 -6.11 4.96
CA LEU A 201 -9.42 -5.38 3.71
C LEU A 201 -8.38 -6.03 2.77
N LYS A 202 -7.59 -6.99 3.26
CA LYS A 202 -6.49 -7.65 2.53
C LYS A 202 -5.52 -6.67 1.85
N SER A 203 -5.36 -5.47 2.41
CA SER A 203 -4.48 -4.43 1.87
C SER A 203 -3.04 -4.70 2.31
N LEU A 204 -2.24 -5.33 1.44
CA LEU A 204 -0.83 -5.62 1.71
C LEU A 204 -0.03 -4.36 2.04
N SER A 205 -0.25 -3.26 1.30
CA SER A 205 0.45 -1.98 1.53
C SER A 205 0.15 -1.43 2.93
N GLY A 206 -1.12 -1.44 3.35
CA GLY A 206 -1.51 -0.99 4.69
C GLY A 206 -0.86 -1.82 5.81
N ILE A 207 -0.86 -3.16 5.67
CA ILE A 207 -0.24 -4.08 6.65
C ILE A 207 1.27 -3.84 6.73
N VAL A 208 1.94 -3.70 5.58
CA VAL A 208 3.38 -3.45 5.52
C VAL A 208 3.71 -2.11 6.18
N ILE A 209 2.97 -1.04 5.88
CA ILE A 209 3.17 0.29 6.49
C ILE A 209 2.96 0.23 8.01
N MET A 210 1.91 -0.46 8.47
CA MET A 210 1.67 -0.66 9.90
C MET A 210 2.83 -1.40 10.57
N GLY A 211 3.36 -2.45 9.92
CA GLY A 211 4.52 -3.21 10.40
C GLY A 211 5.78 -2.35 10.51
N PHE A 212 6.11 -1.57 9.49
CA PHE A 212 7.24 -0.64 9.50
C PHE A 212 7.09 0.45 10.58
N LEU A 213 5.88 1.01 10.74
CA LEU A 213 5.61 1.96 11.82
C LEU A 213 5.79 1.31 13.19
N GLY A 214 5.24 0.12 13.41
CA GLY A 214 5.43 -0.64 14.65
C GLY A 214 6.91 -0.93 14.93
N PHE A 215 7.66 -1.34 13.91
CA PHE A 215 9.11 -1.56 14.00
C PHE A 215 9.85 -0.27 14.35
N PHE A 216 9.54 0.85 13.67
CA PHE A 216 10.12 2.15 13.99
C PHE A 216 9.82 2.58 15.43
N MET A 217 8.61 2.33 15.92
CA MET A 217 8.24 2.59 17.32
C MET A 217 9.03 1.72 18.30
N LEU A 218 9.21 0.43 18.00
CA LEU A 218 10.04 -0.47 18.81
C LEU A 218 11.49 -0.01 18.88
N VAL A 219 12.09 0.34 17.73
CA VAL A 219 13.45 0.89 17.66
C VAL A 219 13.57 2.15 18.51
N ARG A 220 12.60 3.08 18.42
CA ARG A 220 12.59 4.29 19.24
C ARG A 220 12.53 3.97 20.73
N TRP A 221 11.65 3.05 21.14
CA TRP A 221 11.52 2.65 22.54
C TRP A 221 12.79 2.04 23.14
N VAL A 222 13.60 1.33 22.36
CA VAL A 222 14.91 0.81 22.84
C VAL A 222 15.77 1.94 23.42
N PHE A 223 15.80 3.09 22.77
CA PHE A 223 16.61 4.24 23.23
C PHE A 223 16.00 4.99 24.43
N GLU A 224 14.74 4.70 24.77
CA GLU A 224 14.03 5.34 25.88
C GLU A 224 14.01 4.48 27.15
N ILE A 225 14.17 3.16 27.02
CA ILE A 225 14.19 2.22 28.14
C ILE A 225 15.49 2.38 28.94
N ARG A 226 15.36 2.74 30.22
CA ARG A 226 16.50 2.93 31.14
C ARG A 226 17.01 1.62 31.74
N ASP A 227 16.10 0.68 31.98
CA ASP A 227 16.45 -0.61 32.55
C ASP A 227 17.22 -1.45 31.50
N PRO A 228 18.47 -1.86 31.78
CA PRO A 228 19.30 -2.54 30.80
C PRO A 228 18.74 -3.91 30.39
N ALA A 229 18.04 -4.62 31.28
CA ALA A 229 17.46 -5.92 31.00
C ALA A 229 16.24 -5.77 30.08
N ILE A 230 15.32 -4.86 30.39
CA ILE A 230 14.15 -4.58 29.53
C ILE A 230 14.61 -4.03 28.18
N ARG A 231 15.62 -3.16 28.16
CA ARG A 231 16.19 -2.61 26.92
C ARG A 231 16.75 -3.73 26.04
N PHE A 232 17.49 -4.68 26.63
CA PHE A 232 18.00 -5.84 25.91
C PHE A 232 16.88 -6.74 25.37
N MET A 233 15.84 -6.99 26.17
CA MET A 233 14.66 -7.76 25.76
C MET A 233 13.93 -7.14 24.56
N VAL A 234 13.83 -5.81 24.49
CA VAL A 234 13.18 -5.10 23.36
C VAL A 234 14.13 -4.95 22.17
N PHE A 235 15.43 -4.80 22.41
CA PHE A 235 16.45 -4.71 21.36
C PHE A 235 16.63 -6.02 20.59
N MET A 236 16.49 -7.17 21.25
CA MET A 236 16.62 -8.49 20.62
C MET A 236 15.66 -8.68 19.44
N PRO A 237 14.33 -8.49 19.58
CA PRO A 237 13.39 -8.54 18.45
C PRO A 237 13.73 -7.58 17.31
N VAL A 238 14.25 -6.38 17.63
CA VAL A 238 14.62 -5.37 16.62
C VAL A 238 15.71 -5.89 15.68
N ILE A 239 16.65 -6.70 16.17
CA ILE A 239 17.69 -7.35 15.35
C ILE A 239 17.19 -8.66 14.75
N MET A 240 16.52 -9.48 15.56
CA MET A 240 16.14 -10.84 15.18
C MET A 240 15.07 -10.88 14.09
N ILE A 241 14.12 -9.94 14.05
CA ILE A 241 13.06 -9.92 13.04
C ILE A 241 13.64 -9.71 11.61
N PRO A 242 14.44 -8.67 11.33
CA PRO A 242 15.09 -8.51 10.03
C PRO A 242 16.01 -9.70 9.68
N LEU A 243 16.82 -10.16 10.64
CA LEU A 243 17.76 -11.26 10.43
C LEU A 243 17.03 -12.55 10.05
N PHE A 244 16.01 -12.93 10.82
CA PHE A 244 15.19 -14.11 10.54
C PHE A 244 14.48 -13.99 9.20
N SER A 245 13.97 -12.79 8.85
CA SER A 245 13.31 -12.57 7.55
C SER A 245 14.26 -12.77 6.38
N ILE A 246 15.51 -12.30 6.47
CA ILE A 246 16.55 -12.48 5.44
C ILE A 246 16.94 -13.96 5.32
N ILE A 247 17.21 -14.62 6.45
CA ILE A 247 17.59 -16.04 6.47
C ILE A 247 16.46 -16.90 5.88
N TYR A 248 15.23 -16.66 6.32
CA TYR A 248 14.06 -17.38 5.82
C TYR A 248 13.88 -17.19 4.31
N LEU A 249 13.99 -15.95 3.81
CA LEU A 249 13.91 -15.68 2.37
C LEU A 249 15.02 -16.41 1.60
N GLY A 250 16.25 -16.40 2.11
CA GLY A 250 17.36 -17.15 1.52
C GLY A 250 17.10 -18.66 1.45
N GLN A 251 16.53 -19.24 2.53
CA GLN A 251 16.13 -20.64 2.54
C GLN A 251 15.02 -20.94 1.54
N VAL A 252 14.02 -20.07 1.41
CA VAL A 252 12.93 -20.25 0.43
C VAL A 252 13.46 -20.20 -1.00
N ILE A 253 14.33 -19.24 -1.31
CA ILE A 253 14.96 -19.11 -2.63
C ILE A 253 15.82 -20.34 -2.92
N ASN A 254 16.67 -20.75 -1.98
CA ASN A 254 17.50 -21.94 -2.15
C ASN A 254 16.65 -23.19 -2.41
N LYS A 255 15.59 -23.38 -1.63
CA LYS A 255 14.64 -24.49 -1.82
C LYS A 255 13.95 -24.45 -3.19
N TYR A 256 13.61 -23.27 -3.70
CA TYR A 256 12.98 -23.14 -5.02
C TYR A 256 13.92 -23.57 -6.15
N TYR A 257 15.18 -23.13 -6.10
CA TYR A 257 16.20 -23.42 -7.12
C TYR A 257 16.97 -24.73 -6.89
N THR A 258 16.52 -25.56 -5.95
CA THR A 258 17.01 -26.94 -5.80
C THR A 258 16.18 -27.82 -6.74
N PHE A 259 16.79 -28.22 -7.85
CA PHE A 259 16.16 -29.05 -8.88
C PHE A 259 16.64 -30.49 -8.77
N ASP A 260 15.80 -31.42 -9.19
CA ASP A 260 16.21 -32.82 -9.35
C ASP A 260 17.33 -32.92 -10.39
N GLU A 261 18.28 -33.82 -10.18
CA GLU A 261 19.27 -34.16 -11.20
C GLU A 261 18.61 -35.00 -12.30
N ILE A 262 18.77 -34.60 -13.56
CA ILE A 262 18.32 -35.40 -14.71
C ILE A 262 19.48 -36.28 -15.18
N HIS A 263 19.35 -37.59 -14.99
CA HIS A 263 20.18 -38.58 -15.66
C HIS A 263 19.45 -39.05 -16.92
N PHE A 264 19.87 -38.56 -18.10
CA PHE A 264 19.18 -38.85 -19.36
C PHE A 264 19.08 -40.34 -19.69
N ASP A 265 20.06 -41.13 -19.24
CA ASP A 265 20.14 -42.58 -19.45
C ASP A 265 19.16 -43.37 -18.55
N GLU A 266 18.60 -42.74 -17.52
CA GLU A 266 17.71 -43.36 -16.53
C GLU A 266 16.24 -42.92 -16.69
N ILE A 267 15.91 -42.16 -17.74
CA ILE A 267 14.54 -41.72 -17.97
C ILE A 267 13.72 -42.89 -18.51
N ASP A 268 12.74 -43.32 -17.72
CA ASP A 268 11.86 -44.43 -18.10
C ASP A 268 11.09 -44.11 -19.38
N SER A 269 11.15 -45.05 -20.32
CA SER A 269 10.44 -44.96 -21.61
C SER A 269 9.02 -45.53 -21.56
N TYR A 270 8.70 -46.36 -20.57
CA TYR A 270 7.40 -47.03 -20.43
C TYR A 270 6.85 -46.94 -19.01
N THR A 271 5.53 -46.92 -18.90
CA THR A 271 4.82 -47.03 -17.61
C THR A 271 4.86 -48.47 -17.08
N VAL A 272 4.47 -48.64 -15.81
CA VAL A 272 4.29 -49.97 -15.20
C VAL A 272 3.23 -50.80 -15.95
N LEU A 273 2.28 -50.16 -16.63
CA LEU A 273 1.25 -50.81 -17.46
C LEU A 273 1.68 -50.99 -18.92
N GLY A 274 2.95 -50.69 -19.27
CA GLY A 274 3.53 -50.90 -20.59
C GLY A 274 3.16 -49.86 -21.65
N ASN A 275 2.54 -48.72 -21.29
CA ASN A 275 2.30 -47.65 -22.26
C ASN A 275 3.57 -46.76 -22.38
N PRO A 276 3.87 -46.20 -23.56
CA PRO A 276 5.05 -45.34 -23.72
C PRO A 276 4.87 -43.99 -23.01
N TYR A 277 5.95 -43.49 -22.42
CA TYR A 277 6.04 -42.13 -21.88
C TYR A 277 6.41 -41.12 -22.97
N LYS A 278 5.83 -39.92 -22.86
CA LYS A 278 6.31 -38.72 -23.55
C LYS A 278 7.24 -37.97 -22.60
N ASN A 279 8.52 -37.93 -22.95
CA ASN A 279 9.57 -37.23 -22.21
C ASN A 279 10.12 -36.08 -23.06
N HIS A 280 10.14 -34.88 -22.49
CA HIS A 280 10.72 -33.69 -23.13
C HIS A 280 11.86 -33.11 -22.26
N PRO A 281 13.03 -33.76 -22.22
CA PRO A 281 14.17 -33.36 -21.37
C PRO A 281 14.68 -31.93 -21.61
N ASN A 282 14.44 -31.38 -22.81
CA ASN A 282 14.87 -30.03 -23.17
C ASN A 282 13.99 -28.93 -22.57
N LEU A 283 12.81 -29.27 -22.07
CA LEU A 283 11.87 -28.35 -21.45
C LEU A 283 12.18 -28.21 -19.95
N ARG A 284 12.57 -27.00 -19.54
CA ARG A 284 13.13 -26.71 -18.20
C ARG A 284 12.09 -26.30 -17.16
N GLU A 285 10.80 -26.36 -17.48
CA GLU A 285 9.77 -26.03 -16.50
C GLU A 285 9.77 -27.02 -15.34
N VAL A 286 9.76 -26.47 -14.13
CA VAL A 286 9.73 -27.24 -12.89
C VAL A 286 8.55 -26.86 -12.01
N GLU A 287 8.13 -27.80 -11.18
CA GLU A 287 7.28 -27.58 -10.02
C GLU A 287 7.98 -28.19 -8.81
N ASN A 288 8.39 -27.37 -7.85
CA ASN A 288 9.01 -27.81 -6.59
C ASN A 288 10.33 -28.57 -6.76
N GLY A 289 11.06 -28.28 -7.84
CA GLY A 289 12.30 -28.97 -8.17
C GLY A 289 12.14 -30.11 -9.19
N HIS A 290 10.90 -30.55 -9.44
CA HIS A 290 10.61 -31.66 -10.33
C HIS A 290 10.25 -31.17 -11.74
N TYR A 291 10.74 -31.82 -12.79
CA TYR A 291 10.48 -31.41 -14.19
C TYR A 291 9.06 -31.76 -14.65
N VAL A 292 8.37 -30.77 -15.21
CA VAL A 292 6.97 -30.87 -15.63
C VAL A 292 6.79 -31.83 -16.79
N TRP A 293 7.70 -31.80 -17.76
CA TRP A 293 7.53 -32.50 -19.04
C TRP A 293 8.22 -33.87 -19.15
N LEU A 294 8.48 -34.51 -18.00
CA LEU A 294 8.97 -35.89 -17.92
C LEU A 294 7.87 -36.84 -17.42
N HIS A 295 7.94 -38.10 -17.84
CA HIS A 295 7.07 -39.22 -17.47
C HIS A 295 5.58 -38.94 -17.70
N ILE A 296 5.21 -38.50 -18.91
CA ILE A 296 3.82 -38.18 -19.27
C ILE A 296 3.15 -39.31 -20.06
N CYS A 297 2.08 -39.89 -19.52
CA CYS A 297 1.21 -40.84 -20.20
C CYS A 297 -0.26 -40.37 -20.15
N ASP A 298 -0.66 -39.60 -21.17
CA ASP A 298 -2.01 -39.03 -21.27
C ASP A 298 -3.11 -40.08 -21.21
N LYS A 299 -2.92 -41.21 -21.91
CA LYS A 299 -3.90 -42.31 -22.00
C LYS A 299 -4.24 -42.88 -20.63
N GLU A 300 -3.24 -43.03 -19.77
CA GLU A 300 -3.43 -43.54 -18.43
C GLU A 300 -4.03 -42.49 -17.49
N MET A 301 -3.53 -41.26 -17.54
CA MET A 301 -4.08 -40.17 -16.74
C MET A 301 -5.55 -39.92 -17.07
N GLU A 302 -5.91 -39.84 -18.35
CA GLU A 302 -7.29 -39.63 -18.81
C GLU A 302 -8.22 -40.72 -18.26
N LYS A 303 -7.80 -41.99 -18.37
CA LYS A 303 -8.58 -43.14 -17.89
C LYS A 303 -8.76 -43.13 -16.38
N GLU A 304 -7.72 -42.81 -15.60
CA GLU A 304 -7.83 -42.80 -14.14
C GLU A 304 -8.51 -41.53 -13.61
N TRP A 305 -8.27 -40.37 -14.22
CA TRP A 305 -8.88 -39.10 -13.83
C TRP A 305 -10.40 -39.14 -13.97
N ASN A 306 -10.90 -39.60 -15.12
CA ASN A 306 -12.35 -39.70 -15.39
C ASN A 306 -13.08 -40.74 -14.52
N LYS A 307 -12.36 -41.53 -13.69
CA LYS A 307 -12.99 -42.39 -12.66
C LYS A 307 -13.18 -41.68 -11.32
N VAL A 308 -12.38 -40.65 -11.06
CA VAL A 308 -12.27 -40.01 -9.73
C VAL A 308 -12.78 -38.57 -9.72
N SER A 309 -13.03 -37.99 -10.90
CA SER A 309 -13.55 -36.63 -11.10
C SER A 309 -14.70 -36.65 -12.09
N ASP A 310 -15.71 -35.81 -11.85
CA ASP A 310 -16.82 -35.58 -12.77
C ASP A 310 -16.42 -34.63 -13.93
N ASN A 311 -15.32 -33.89 -13.77
CA ASN A 311 -14.79 -33.01 -14.81
C ASN A 311 -13.91 -33.81 -15.77
N ASP A 312 -14.28 -33.81 -17.05
CA ASP A 312 -13.52 -34.51 -18.07
C ASP A 312 -12.06 -34.02 -18.14
N PHE A 313 -11.13 -34.97 -18.30
CA PHE A 313 -9.69 -34.71 -18.39
C PHE A 313 -9.31 -33.69 -19.48
N ARG A 314 -10.05 -33.65 -20.59
CA ARG A 314 -9.84 -32.69 -21.70
C ARG A 314 -10.65 -31.40 -21.52
N GLY A 315 -11.47 -31.32 -20.47
CA GLY A 315 -12.25 -30.16 -20.10
C GLY A 315 -11.42 -29.05 -19.45
N LYS A 316 -12.15 -28.10 -18.86
CA LYS A 316 -11.60 -26.95 -18.15
C LYS A 316 -11.83 -27.06 -16.65
N THR A 317 -10.90 -26.52 -15.90
CA THR A 317 -11.02 -26.24 -14.47
C THR A 317 -11.99 -25.07 -14.25
N LEU A 318 -12.43 -24.89 -13.01
CA LEU A 318 -13.34 -23.80 -12.64
C LEU A 318 -12.74 -22.40 -12.93
N ASN A 319 -11.40 -22.28 -12.89
CA ASN A 319 -10.68 -21.04 -13.21
C ASN A 319 -10.32 -20.91 -14.71
N GLY A 320 -10.85 -21.77 -15.58
CA GLY A 320 -10.72 -21.68 -17.04
C GLY A 320 -9.46 -22.32 -17.64
N ASN A 321 -8.53 -22.84 -16.82
CA ASN A 321 -7.37 -23.60 -17.27
C ASN A 321 -7.77 -25.00 -17.76
N THR A 322 -6.89 -25.71 -18.46
CA THR A 322 -7.15 -27.11 -18.83
C THR A 322 -6.96 -28.03 -17.64
N ILE A 323 -7.82 -29.03 -17.47
CA ILE A 323 -7.66 -30.07 -16.44
C ILE A 323 -6.35 -30.82 -16.65
N ARG A 324 -6.10 -31.32 -17.87
CA ARG A 324 -4.83 -31.96 -18.25
C ARG A 324 -3.59 -31.18 -17.79
N GLY A 325 -3.48 -29.91 -18.17
CA GLY A 325 -2.31 -29.08 -17.82
C GLY A 325 -2.17 -28.88 -16.31
N THR A 326 -3.30 -28.71 -15.61
CA THR A 326 -3.32 -28.53 -14.16
C THR A 326 -2.90 -29.81 -13.44
N LEU A 327 -3.42 -30.96 -13.88
CA LEU A 327 -3.11 -32.27 -13.32
C LEU A 327 -1.64 -32.64 -13.51
N ILE A 328 -1.08 -32.42 -14.71
CA ILE A 328 0.34 -32.66 -15.00
C ILE A 328 1.21 -31.88 -14.01
N ARG A 329 0.96 -30.57 -13.86
CA ARG A 329 1.70 -29.71 -12.92
C ARG A 329 1.48 -30.11 -11.47
N PHE A 330 0.27 -30.50 -11.09
CA PHE A 330 -0.04 -30.91 -9.72
C PHE A 330 0.69 -32.19 -9.33
N LEU A 331 0.67 -33.21 -10.19
CA LEU A 331 1.44 -34.45 -10.00
C LEU A 331 2.94 -34.17 -9.96
N THR A 332 3.42 -33.30 -10.85
CA THR A 332 4.83 -32.83 -10.85
C THR A 332 5.18 -32.22 -9.51
N SER A 333 4.32 -31.35 -8.97
CA SER A 333 4.57 -30.67 -7.69
C SER A 333 4.73 -31.63 -6.51
N LYS A 334 4.21 -32.87 -6.62
CA LYS A 334 4.33 -33.93 -5.61
C LYS A 334 5.48 -34.91 -5.90
N GLY A 335 6.26 -34.70 -6.96
CA GLY A 335 7.28 -35.65 -7.41
C GLY A 335 6.70 -36.93 -8.02
N LEU A 336 5.41 -36.92 -8.41
CA LEU A 336 4.73 -38.10 -8.97
C LEU A 336 4.90 -38.15 -10.49
N ARG A 337 4.90 -39.38 -11.02
CA ARG A 337 4.79 -39.63 -12.46
C ARG A 337 3.40 -39.28 -12.96
N LYS A 338 3.30 -38.89 -14.23
CA LYS A 338 2.05 -38.42 -14.85
C LYS A 338 1.40 -39.59 -15.59
N ASP A 339 1.06 -40.61 -14.81
CA ASP A 339 0.52 -41.91 -15.25
C ASP A 339 -0.64 -42.37 -14.33
N ALA A 340 -1.11 -43.61 -14.49
CA ALA A 340 -2.18 -44.15 -13.67
C ALA A 340 -1.81 -44.23 -12.18
N ALA A 341 -0.56 -44.58 -11.86
CA ALA A 341 -0.09 -44.73 -10.49
C ALA A 341 -0.01 -43.37 -9.77
N GLY A 342 0.40 -42.32 -10.48
CA GLY A 342 0.41 -40.95 -9.95
C GLY A 342 -1.00 -40.45 -9.64
N VAL A 343 -1.96 -40.63 -10.56
CA VAL A 343 -3.35 -40.18 -10.34
C VAL A 343 -4.01 -40.90 -9.16
N ARG A 344 -3.77 -42.21 -9.00
CA ARG A 344 -4.34 -43.00 -7.88
C ARG A 344 -3.83 -42.58 -6.51
N GLN A 345 -2.71 -41.86 -6.43
CA GLN A 345 -2.17 -41.33 -5.17
C GLN A 345 -2.79 -39.99 -4.74
N LEU A 346 -3.67 -39.41 -5.56
CA LEU A 346 -4.37 -38.18 -5.21
C LEU A 346 -5.49 -38.46 -4.20
N SER A 347 -5.51 -37.67 -3.14
CA SER A 347 -6.64 -37.64 -2.21
C SER A 347 -7.84 -36.87 -2.79
N LYS A 348 -9.03 -37.07 -2.23
CA LYS A 348 -10.24 -36.33 -2.65
C LYS A 348 -10.08 -34.81 -2.62
N ALA A 349 -9.39 -34.28 -1.60
CA ALA A 349 -9.13 -32.84 -1.48
C ALA A 349 -8.20 -32.32 -2.59
N GLU A 350 -7.25 -33.15 -3.04
CA GLU A 350 -6.33 -32.79 -4.12
C GLU A 350 -6.98 -32.85 -5.49
N ILE A 351 -7.87 -33.82 -5.71
CA ILE A 351 -8.73 -33.89 -6.91
C ILE A 351 -9.56 -32.60 -7.01
N GLN A 352 -10.25 -32.23 -5.93
CA GLN A 352 -11.02 -30.97 -5.87
C GLN A 352 -10.15 -29.74 -6.12
N ALA A 353 -8.92 -29.73 -5.59
CA ALA A 353 -7.99 -28.63 -5.83
C ALA A 353 -7.61 -28.51 -7.32
N VAL A 354 -7.33 -29.63 -7.99
CA VAL A 354 -7.05 -29.66 -9.43
C VAL A 354 -8.29 -29.21 -10.22
N GLU A 355 -9.50 -29.63 -9.85
CA GLU A 355 -10.76 -29.16 -10.46
C GLU A 355 -10.95 -27.64 -10.32
N MET A 356 -10.57 -27.07 -9.18
CA MET A 356 -10.53 -25.63 -8.95
C MET A 356 -9.38 -24.92 -9.68
N GLY A 357 -8.49 -25.67 -10.34
CA GLY A 357 -7.38 -25.14 -11.10
C GLY A 357 -6.12 -24.84 -10.29
N VAL A 358 -5.95 -25.47 -9.14
CA VAL A 358 -4.71 -25.43 -8.36
C VAL A 358 -3.70 -26.39 -8.98
N ALA A 359 -2.60 -25.85 -9.49
CA ALA A 359 -1.57 -26.61 -10.19
C ALA A 359 -0.40 -27.08 -9.31
N ASN A 360 -0.38 -26.72 -8.02
CA ASN A 360 0.71 -27.07 -7.11
C ASN A 360 0.18 -27.30 -5.68
N HIS A 361 0.57 -28.43 -5.06
CA HIS A 361 0.08 -28.82 -3.74
C HIS A 361 0.48 -27.85 -2.61
N ILE A 362 1.55 -27.05 -2.79
CA ILE A 362 1.98 -26.03 -1.82
C ILE A 362 0.85 -25.00 -1.59
N TYR A 363 0.06 -24.70 -2.61
CA TYR A 363 -1.04 -23.72 -2.53
C TYR A 363 -2.25 -24.21 -1.72
N LEU A 364 -2.28 -25.48 -1.31
CA LEU A 364 -3.27 -25.96 -0.35
C LEU A 364 -3.06 -25.35 1.04
N GLN A 365 -1.83 -24.89 1.35
CA GLN A 365 -1.47 -24.29 2.64
C GLN A 365 -1.65 -22.75 2.65
N ARG A 366 -2.83 -22.26 2.23
CA ARG A 366 -3.10 -20.83 1.92
C ARG A 366 -2.74 -19.80 3.00
N PHE A 367 -2.68 -20.21 4.27
CA PHE A 367 -2.36 -19.30 5.39
C PHE A 367 -0.86 -19.21 5.72
N ARG A 368 0.01 -19.93 5.01
CA ARG A 368 1.46 -19.89 5.24
C ARG A 368 2.14 -18.84 4.36
N LEU A 369 3.26 -18.31 4.83
CA LEU A 369 4.07 -17.34 4.09
C LEU A 369 4.78 -17.96 2.88
N TYR A 370 5.25 -19.21 3.03
CA TYR A 370 6.01 -19.92 2.00
C TYR A 370 5.30 -20.00 0.63
N PRO A 371 4.02 -20.43 0.52
CA PRO A 371 3.29 -20.44 -0.76
C PRO A 371 3.27 -19.10 -1.49
N ARG A 372 3.15 -17.98 -0.75
CA ARG A 372 3.12 -16.65 -1.36
C ARG A 372 4.49 -16.25 -1.91
N ILE A 373 5.57 -16.52 -1.19
CA ILE A 373 6.92 -16.26 -1.68
C ILE A 373 7.24 -17.19 -2.87
N TYR A 374 6.85 -18.46 -2.79
CA TYR A 374 6.99 -19.42 -3.88
C TYR A 374 6.30 -18.93 -5.15
N GLU A 375 5.04 -18.48 -5.06
CA GLU A 375 4.28 -17.93 -6.20
C GLU A 375 5.01 -16.76 -6.85
N VAL A 376 5.59 -15.84 -6.06
CA VAL A 376 6.39 -14.73 -6.59
C VAL A 376 7.61 -15.21 -7.37
N ILE A 377 8.38 -16.15 -6.81
CA ILE A 377 9.57 -16.67 -7.48
C ILE A 377 9.16 -17.42 -8.77
N TRP A 378 8.08 -18.21 -8.69
CA TRP A 378 7.52 -18.95 -9.82
C TRP A 378 7.06 -18.04 -10.96
N GLU A 379 6.35 -16.94 -10.66
CA GLU A 379 5.94 -15.98 -11.69
C GLU A 379 7.16 -15.40 -12.43
N ILE A 380 8.23 -15.05 -11.70
CA ILE A 380 9.47 -14.50 -12.26
C ILE A 380 10.18 -15.55 -13.14
N ASP A 381 10.29 -16.79 -12.65
CA ASP A 381 10.95 -17.87 -13.38
C ASP A 381 10.21 -18.24 -14.68
N ARG A 382 8.87 -18.31 -14.62
CA ARG A 382 8.03 -18.51 -15.81
C ARG A 382 8.22 -17.40 -16.84
N TYR A 383 8.28 -16.16 -16.39
CA TYR A 383 8.53 -15.05 -17.30
C TYR A 383 9.90 -15.17 -18.00
N LYS A 384 10.96 -15.57 -17.26
CA LYS A 384 12.29 -15.83 -17.84
C LYS A 384 12.29 -16.97 -18.87
N LEU A 385 11.38 -17.93 -18.74
CA LEU A 385 11.18 -19.02 -19.69
C LEU A 385 10.34 -18.61 -20.92
N GLY A 386 9.98 -17.33 -21.07
CA GLY A 386 9.23 -16.81 -22.22
C GLY A 386 7.70 -16.89 -22.09
N TYR A 387 7.18 -17.23 -20.90
CA TYR A 387 5.74 -17.22 -20.67
C TYR A 387 5.18 -15.80 -20.54
N SER A 388 3.91 -15.65 -20.92
CA SER A 388 3.24 -14.35 -20.90
C SER A 388 3.21 -13.75 -19.48
N PRO A 389 3.56 -12.46 -19.32
CA PRO A 389 3.48 -11.75 -18.04
C PRO A 389 2.06 -11.27 -17.72
N ASN A 390 1.10 -11.44 -18.64
CA ASN A 390 -0.28 -11.01 -18.43
C ASN A 390 -0.91 -11.77 -17.25
N GLU A 391 -1.72 -11.06 -16.45
CA GLU A 391 -2.35 -11.56 -15.21
C GLU A 391 -1.38 -11.94 -14.08
N LYS A 392 -0.07 -11.69 -14.22
CA LYS A 392 0.96 -11.95 -13.20
C LYS A 392 1.36 -10.66 -12.50
N SER A 393 0.70 -10.39 -11.37
CA SER A 393 0.77 -9.09 -10.70
C SER A 393 2.18 -8.63 -10.32
N VAL A 394 3.10 -9.56 -9.99
CA VAL A 394 4.46 -9.19 -9.58
C VAL A 394 5.34 -8.91 -10.80
N VAL A 395 5.28 -9.77 -11.81
CA VAL A 395 6.01 -9.56 -13.07
C VAL A 395 5.55 -8.29 -13.77
N GLN A 396 4.23 -8.05 -13.81
CA GLN A 396 3.67 -6.80 -14.29
C GLN A 396 4.29 -5.58 -13.61
N ARG A 397 4.38 -5.58 -12.27
CA ARG A 397 5.00 -4.48 -11.52
C ARG A 397 6.49 -4.31 -11.85
N PHE A 398 7.22 -5.39 -12.06
CA PHE A 398 8.61 -5.31 -12.52
C PHE A 398 8.70 -4.61 -13.89
N LEU A 399 7.86 -4.99 -14.85
CA LEU A 399 7.81 -4.37 -16.17
C LEU A 399 7.37 -2.90 -16.12
N TYR A 400 6.46 -2.53 -15.22
CA TYR A 400 6.07 -1.13 -15.04
C TYR A 400 7.22 -0.28 -14.47
N LEU A 401 7.99 -0.84 -13.53
CA LEU A 401 9.16 -0.17 -12.96
C LEU A 401 10.30 -0.05 -13.98
N GLU A 402 10.52 -1.09 -14.79
CA GLU A 402 11.48 -1.06 -15.89
C GLU A 402 11.13 0.01 -16.92
N ALA A 403 9.87 0.05 -17.35
CA ALA A 403 9.34 1.09 -18.24
C ALA A 403 9.57 2.50 -17.67
N GLY A 404 9.15 2.72 -16.42
CA GLY A 404 9.32 4.02 -15.78
C GLY A 404 10.79 4.43 -15.63
N TRP A 405 11.70 3.49 -15.34
CA TRP A 405 13.13 3.77 -15.26
C TRP A 405 13.74 4.09 -16.62
N SER A 406 13.31 3.45 -17.70
CA SER A 406 13.77 3.80 -19.05
C SER A 406 13.35 5.22 -19.42
N ILE A 407 12.07 5.54 -19.25
CA ILE A 407 11.52 6.88 -19.54
C ILE A 407 12.23 7.95 -18.69
N ALA A 408 12.46 7.68 -17.40
CA ALA A 408 13.18 8.58 -16.51
C ALA A 408 14.62 8.82 -16.96
N ARG A 409 15.34 7.77 -17.40
CA ARG A 409 16.73 7.86 -17.88
C ARG A 409 16.85 8.70 -19.14
N GLU A 410 15.85 8.64 -20.01
CA GLU A 410 15.76 9.45 -21.22
C GLU A 410 15.52 10.94 -20.89
N ASN A 411 14.97 11.26 -19.71
CA ASN A 411 14.48 12.60 -19.35
C ASN A 411 14.99 13.14 -17.99
N LEU A 412 16.22 12.83 -17.59
CA LEU A 412 16.72 13.13 -16.22
C LEU A 412 16.83 14.62 -15.85
N LEU A 413 16.88 15.55 -16.81
CA LEU A 413 17.08 16.98 -16.51
C LEU A 413 15.78 17.70 -16.19
N TYR A 414 14.83 17.72 -17.12
CA TYR A 414 13.58 18.47 -16.98
C TYR A 414 12.35 17.57 -16.85
N GLY A 415 12.51 16.25 -17.06
CA GLY A 415 11.38 15.35 -17.19
C GLY A 415 10.55 15.62 -18.45
N VAL A 416 9.47 14.88 -18.57
CA VAL A 416 8.50 14.95 -19.69
C VAL A 416 7.33 15.89 -19.40
N GLY A 417 7.25 16.43 -18.17
CA GLY A 417 6.08 17.17 -17.71
C GLY A 417 5.05 16.24 -17.06
N ASN A 418 4.30 16.76 -16.10
CA ASN A 418 3.27 15.99 -15.40
C ASN A 418 2.06 15.68 -16.29
N GLY A 419 1.87 16.41 -17.40
CA GLY A 419 0.85 16.13 -18.43
C GLY A 419 1.09 14.83 -19.19
N ASP A 420 2.36 14.53 -19.50
CA ASP A 420 2.68 13.60 -20.57
C ASP A 420 3.07 12.22 -20.07
N VAL A 421 3.21 12.04 -18.75
CA VAL A 421 3.61 10.76 -18.14
C VAL A 421 2.78 9.58 -18.67
N LYS A 422 1.47 9.74 -18.84
CA LYS A 422 0.64 8.63 -19.34
C LYS A 422 0.94 8.30 -20.81
N ALA A 423 1.14 9.32 -21.64
CA ALA A 423 1.45 9.16 -23.06
C ALA A 423 2.83 8.50 -23.25
N GLU A 424 3.83 8.92 -22.47
CA GLU A 424 5.19 8.37 -22.49
C GLU A 424 5.23 6.88 -22.14
N PHE A 425 4.42 6.44 -21.17
CA PHE A 425 4.28 5.01 -20.88
C PHE A 425 3.66 4.25 -22.07
N ALA A 426 2.64 4.82 -22.72
CA ALA A 426 2.01 4.18 -23.88
C ALA A 426 3.01 4.04 -25.03
N GLU A 427 3.71 5.12 -25.37
CA GLU A 427 4.73 5.12 -26.42
C GLU A 427 5.88 4.16 -26.10
N TYR A 428 6.35 4.12 -24.84
CA TYR A 428 7.36 3.15 -24.41
C TYR A 428 6.92 1.72 -24.70
N TYR A 429 5.68 1.36 -24.33
CA TYR A 429 5.19 -0.01 -24.52
C TYR A 429 5.06 -0.39 -25.99
N ASP A 430 4.71 0.55 -26.86
CA ASP A 430 4.68 0.33 -28.31
C ASP A 430 6.09 0.17 -28.88
N ARG A 431 7.00 1.08 -28.50
CA ARG A 431 8.40 1.10 -28.96
C ARG A 431 9.15 -0.20 -28.65
N VAL A 432 8.93 -0.78 -27.47
CA VAL A 432 9.60 -2.03 -27.06
C VAL A 432 8.84 -3.29 -27.45
N ASN A 433 7.73 -3.18 -28.19
CA ASN A 433 6.81 -4.28 -28.49
C ASN A 433 6.46 -5.09 -27.22
N SER A 434 5.95 -4.40 -26.21
CA SER A 434 5.75 -4.97 -24.89
C SER A 434 4.91 -6.26 -24.92
N PRO A 435 5.29 -7.31 -24.17
CA PRO A 435 4.50 -8.53 -24.03
C PRO A 435 3.19 -8.33 -23.24
N LEU A 436 2.98 -7.14 -22.67
CA LEU A 436 1.75 -6.76 -21.98
C LEU A 436 0.68 -6.38 -22.99
N SER A 437 -0.48 -7.02 -22.85
CA SER A 437 -1.69 -6.59 -23.58
C SER A 437 -2.08 -5.17 -23.15
N GLU A 438 -2.75 -4.44 -24.03
CA GLU A 438 -3.16 -3.04 -23.81
C GLU A 438 -3.86 -2.82 -22.45
N HIS A 439 -4.76 -3.73 -22.05
CA HIS A 439 -5.45 -3.69 -20.77
C HIS A 439 -4.51 -3.70 -19.54
N TRP A 440 -3.35 -4.34 -19.66
CA TRP A 440 -2.35 -4.48 -18.61
C TRP A 440 -1.20 -3.47 -18.73
N ARG A 441 -1.25 -2.52 -19.65
CA ARG A 441 -0.25 -1.43 -19.74
C ARG A 441 -0.60 -0.33 -18.73
N ARG A 442 0.23 -0.18 -17.70
CA ARG A 442 -0.01 0.76 -16.59
C ARG A 442 1.27 1.52 -16.23
N ARG A 443 1.12 2.57 -15.44
CA ARG A 443 2.25 3.32 -14.87
C ARG A 443 2.98 2.50 -13.81
N ALA A 444 4.16 2.98 -13.41
CA ALA A 444 5.04 2.33 -12.44
C ALA A 444 4.43 2.05 -11.05
N HIS A 445 3.32 2.69 -10.68
CA HIS A 445 2.77 2.64 -9.32
C HIS A 445 3.84 3.01 -8.27
N ASN A 446 4.60 4.07 -8.53
CA ASN A 446 5.67 4.53 -7.65
C ASN A 446 5.79 6.05 -7.78
N GLN A 447 5.35 6.76 -6.75
CA GLN A 447 5.27 8.22 -6.79
C GLN A 447 6.65 8.88 -7.00
N TYR A 448 7.72 8.27 -6.47
CA TYR A 448 9.09 8.79 -6.63
C TYR A 448 9.54 8.73 -8.08
N LEU A 449 9.27 7.61 -8.74
CA LEU A 449 9.55 7.44 -10.16
C LEU A 449 8.66 8.36 -11.01
N THR A 450 7.39 8.54 -10.63
CA THR A 450 6.49 9.51 -11.26
C THR A 450 7.04 10.94 -11.16
N PHE A 451 7.58 11.36 -10.01
CA PHE A 451 8.25 12.67 -9.88
C PHE A 451 9.48 12.79 -10.76
N LEU A 452 10.31 11.74 -10.80
CA LEU A 452 11.53 11.72 -11.61
C LEU A 452 11.22 11.80 -13.10
N ILE A 453 10.20 11.06 -13.57
CA ILE A 453 9.71 11.13 -14.95
C ILE A 453 9.14 12.53 -15.25
N SER A 454 8.30 13.06 -14.37
CA SER A 454 7.60 14.32 -14.62
C SER A 454 8.54 15.53 -14.65
N PHE A 455 9.55 15.58 -13.77
CA PHE A 455 10.33 16.80 -13.53
C PHE A 455 11.85 16.62 -13.52
N GLY A 456 12.35 15.42 -13.85
CA GLY A 456 13.77 15.10 -13.75
C GLY A 456 14.31 15.13 -12.32
N ILE A 457 15.63 15.05 -12.19
CA ILE A 457 16.36 15.06 -10.91
C ILE A 457 16.11 16.38 -10.14
N PRO A 458 16.20 17.58 -10.75
CA PRO A 458 15.99 18.84 -10.03
C PRO A 458 14.59 18.93 -9.43
N GLY A 459 13.56 18.61 -10.22
CA GLY A 459 12.19 18.63 -9.73
C GLY A 459 11.89 17.52 -8.72
N PHE A 460 12.45 16.32 -8.90
CA PHE A 460 12.40 15.26 -7.89
C PHE A 460 12.97 15.75 -6.55
N LEU A 461 14.13 16.41 -6.53
CA LEU A 461 14.72 16.96 -5.32
C LEU A 461 13.82 18.02 -4.69
N ILE A 462 13.21 18.91 -5.48
CA ILE A 462 12.25 19.89 -4.99
C ILE A 462 11.03 19.20 -4.35
N CYS A 463 10.48 18.17 -4.98
CA CYS A 463 9.39 17.36 -4.39
C CYS A 463 9.81 16.76 -3.04
N MET A 464 10.98 16.14 -2.98
CA MET A 464 11.48 15.51 -1.74
C MET A 464 11.75 16.54 -0.64
N ILE A 465 12.38 17.67 -0.97
CA ILE A 465 12.61 18.77 -0.03
C ILE A 465 11.27 19.32 0.47
N SER A 466 10.30 19.51 -0.42
CA SER A 466 8.96 20.01 -0.07
C SER A 466 8.24 19.07 0.89
N LEU A 467 8.42 17.76 0.75
CA LEU A 467 7.78 16.74 1.60
C LEU A 467 8.52 16.47 2.92
N ILE A 468 9.83 16.72 2.99
CA ILE A 468 10.66 16.35 4.15
C ILE A 468 11.08 17.57 4.97
N ALA A 469 11.63 18.62 4.34
CA ALA A 469 12.25 19.75 5.05
C ALA A 469 11.30 20.50 6.01
N PRO A 470 10.00 20.72 5.71
CA PRO A 470 9.08 21.42 6.62
C PRO A 470 9.03 20.83 8.03
N ILE A 471 9.12 19.51 8.16
CA ILE A 471 9.12 18.83 9.46
C ILE A 471 10.35 19.21 10.28
N PHE A 472 11.53 19.31 9.65
CA PHE A 472 12.78 19.65 10.36
C PHE A 472 12.87 21.16 10.64
N LEU A 473 12.44 22.00 9.70
CA LEU A 473 12.40 23.45 9.87
C LEU A 473 11.45 23.86 11.01
N MET A 474 10.32 23.17 11.13
CA MET A 474 9.37 23.36 12.23
C MET A 474 9.73 22.60 13.51
N LYS A 475 10.93 22.00 13.58
CA LYS A 475 11.43 21.22 14.73
C LYS A 475 10.48 20.09 15.16
N ARG A 476 9.77 19.49 14.20
CA ARG A 476 8.81 18.38 14.38
C ARG A 476 9.45 17.00 14.28
N ASN A 477 10.77 16.92 14.13
CA ASN A 477 11.51 15.66 14.09
C ASN A 477 11.42 14.81 15.39
N ARG A 478 11.03 15.43 16.51
CA ARG A 478 10.73 14.76 17.79
C ARG A 478 9.23 14.61 18.08
N SER A 479 8.38 14.95 17.11
CA SER A 479 6.94 14.80 17.20
C SER A 479 6.53 13.39 16.74
N PHE A 480 5.82 12.67 17.59
CA PHE A 480 5.24 11.37 17.31
C PHE A 480 4.34 11.40 16.08
N MET A 481 3.38 12.34 16.05
CA MET A 481 2.44 12.43 14.94
C MET A 481 3.10 12.87 13.65
N ALA A 482 3.98 13.87 13.69
CA ALA A 482 4.61 14.36 12.46
C ALA A 482 5.55 13.32 11.84
N MET A 483 6.39 12.66 12.65
CA MET A 483 7.29 11.62 12.14
C MET A 483 6.55 10.36 11.73
N GLY A 484 5.57 9.91 12.52
CA GLY A 484 4.75 8.75 12.16
C GLY A 484 3.95 8.97 10.88
N PHE A 485 3.37 10.17 10.71
CA PHE A 485 2.67 10.53 9.48
C PHE A 485 3.61 10.69 8.28
N MET A 486 4.81 11.25 8.47
CA MET A 486 5.82 11.33 7.41
C MET A 486 6.23 9.94 6.92
N ILE A 487 6.50 9.01 7.84
CA ILE A 487 6.84 7.62 7.49
C ILE A 487 5.66 6.96 6.76
N LEU A 488 4.43 7.12 7.26
CA LEU A 488 3.22 6.63 6.60
C LEU A 488 3.11 7.15 5.16
N MET A 489 3.27 8.45 4.97
CA MET A 489 3.24 9.11 3.67
C MET A 489 4.33 8.57 2.74
N LEU A 490 5.58 8.60 3.16
CA LEU A 490 6.73 8.21 2.34
C LEU A 490 6.68 6.72 1.97
N LEU A 491 6.27 5.84 2.90
CA LEU A 491 6.11 4.43 2.58
C LEU A 491 4.94 4.18 1.63
N SER A 492 3.84 4.92 1.74
CA SER A 492 2.71 4.79 0.81
C SER A 492 3.09 5.10 -0.64
N MET A 493 4.06 6.00 -0.83
CA MET A 493 4.57 6.45 -2.13
C MET A 493 5.49 5.43 -2.82
N VAL A 494 5.98 4.41 -2.10
CA VAL A 494 6.83 3.35 -2.67
C VAL A 494 6.03 2.42 -3.56
N SER A 495 4.81 2.07 -3.14
CA SER A 495 3.98 1.07 -3.82
C SER A 495 2.87 1.66 -4.67
N GLU A 496 2.59 2.97 -4.54
CA GLU A 496 1.47 3.62 -5.22
C GLU A 496 1.75 5.09 -5.51
N ASP A 497 1.05 5.62 -6.50
CA ASP A 497 1.02 7.03 -6.85
C ASP A 497 0.07 7.78 -5.89
N THR A 498 0.54 8.05 -4.67
CA THR A 498 -0.31 8.57 -3.58
C THR A 498 -0.96 9.93 -3.83
N LEU A 499 -0.24 10.82 -4.49
CA LEU A 499 -0.66 12.21 -4.70
C LEU A 499 -1.38 12.44 -6.03
N GLU A 500 -1.51 11.40 -6.86
CA GLU A 500 -2.20 11.45 -8.16
C GLU A 500 -3.72 11.25 -8.03
N THR A 501 -4.27 11.22 -6.81
CA THR A 501 -5.71 11.07 -6.56
C THR A 501 -6.20 12.12 -5.58
N ALA A 502 -7.39 12.70 -5.83
CA ALA A 502 -7.93 13.78 -4.99
C ALA A 502 -8.06 13.37 -3.51
N ALA A 503 -8.48 12.12 -3.25
CA ALA A 503 -8.56 11.58 -1.88
C ALA A 503 -7.19 11.47 -1.19
N GLY A 504 -6.17 11.00 -1.92
CA GLY A 504 -4.80 10.89 -1.39
C GLY A 504 -4.15 12.26 -1.16
N ALA A 505 -4.26 13.17 -2.14
CA ALA A 505 -3.77 14.53 -2.05
C ALA A 505 -4.45 15.31 -0.92
N SER A 506 -5.76 15.12 -0.71
CA SER A 506 -6.50 15.77 0.38
C SER A 506 -6.10 15.21 1.75
N PHE A 507 -5.98 13.89 1.87
CA PHE A 507 -5.53 13.22 3.09
C PHE A 507 -4.14 13.68 3.51
N ILE A 508 -3.19 13.67 2.56
CA ILE A 508 -1.80 14.08 2.80
C ILE A 508 -1.74 15.56 3.11
N GLY A 509 -2.32 16.41 2.25
CA GLY A 509 -2.30 17.86 2.44
C GLY A 509 -2.90 18.30 3.76
N PHE A 510 -4.00 17.67 4.20
CA PHE A 510 -4.65 17.98 5.47
C PHE A 510 -3.78 17.61 6.68
N PHE A 511 -3.44 16.33 6.82
CA PHE A 511 -2.74 15.84 8.02
C PHE A 511 -1.28 16.29 8.07
N TYR A 512 -0.60 16.40 6.92
CA TYR A 512 0.75 16.95 6.86
C TYR A 512 0.77 18.39 7.40
N SER A 513 -0.14 19.24 6.89
CA SER A 513 -0.25 20.63 7.36
C SER A 513 -0.62 20.71 8.84
N LEU A 514 -1.56 19.86 9.29
CA LEU A 514 -1.99 19.83 10.68
C LEU A 514 -0.84 19.45 11.64
N PHE A 515 -0.01 18.47 11.28
CA PHE A 515 1.09 18.01 12.14
C PHE A 515 2.35 18.87 12.05
N VAL A 516 2.56 19.56 10.93
CA VAL A 516 3.68 20.49 10.76
C VAL A 516 3.40 21.84 11.45
N PHE A 517 2.24 22.43 11.20
CA PHE A 517 1.88 23.77 11.67
C PHE A 517 1.07 23.80 12.97
N GLY A 518 0.44 22.68 13.36
CA GLY A 518 -0.32 22.56 14.61
C GLY A 518 0.53 22.30 15.87
N PRO A 519 -0.10 22.12 17.05
CA PRO A 519 0.56 21.77 18.30
C PRO A 519 1.50 20.56 18.21
N ASP A 520 2.54 20.58 19.04
CA ASP A 520 3.50 19.48 19.07
C ASP A 520 2.95 18.21 19.73
N PHE A 521 3.42 17.06 19.29
CA PHE A 521 3.11 15.74 19.82
C PHE A 521 4.40 15.07 20.30
N PRO A 522 5.04 15.56 21.37
CA PRO A 522 6.37 15.09 21.75
C PRO A 522 6.33 13.60 22.12
N TRP A 523 7.29 12.83 21.61
CA TRP A 523 7.49 11.42 21.97
C TRP A 523 7.63 11.20 23.49
N LEU A 524 8.24 12.17 24.17
CA LEU A 524 8.47 12.17 25.61
C LEU A 524 7.99 13.51 26.19
N ARG A 525 7.13 13.47 27.23
CA ARG A 525 7.23 14.51 28.25
C ARG A 525 8.57 14.26 28.94
N SER A 526 9.60 15.03 28.60
CA SER A 526 10.71 15.17 29.53
C SER A 526 10.09 15.53 30.88
N ARG A 527 10.40 14.77 31.93
CA ARG A 527 9.97 15.09 33.30
C ARG A 527 10.44 16.50 33.75
N LEU A 528 11.23 17.21 32.94
CA LEU A 528 11.55 18.63 33.13
C LEU A 528 10.29 19.51 33.29
N PHE A 529 9.16 19.16 32.65
CA PHE A 529 7.89 19.88 32.88
C PHE A 529 7.13 19.44 34.15
N LYS A 530 7.41 18.26 34.73
CA LYS A 530 6.84 17.87 36.03
C LYS A 530 7.50 18.60 37.20
N ASN A 531 8.75 19.03 37.07
CA ASN A 531 9.42 19.80 38.11
C ASN A 531 9.02 21.28 38.09
N ASN A 532 8.75 21.87 36.93
CA ASN A 532 8.29 23.27 36.84
C ASN A 532 6.81 23.45 37.21
N ALA A 533 5.96 22.42 37.01
CA ALA A 533 4.56 22.46 37.45
C ALA A 533 4.36 22.14 38.96
N ARG A 534 5.43 21.75 39.67
CA ARG A 534 5.46 21.67 41.14
C ARG A 534 6.08 22.90 41.80
N LYS A 535 6.55 23.86 41.00
CA LYS A 535 7.18 25.12 41.45
C LYS A 535 6.46 26.38 40.92
N ALA A 536 5.25 26.22 40.38
CA ALA A 536 4.41 27.33 39.93
C ALA A 536 3.06 27.25 40.64
#